data_AF-A0A0A6P6A5-F1
#
_entry.id   AF-A0A0A6P6A5-F1
#
_cell.length_a   1.000
_cell.length_b   1.000
_cell.length_c   1.000
_cell.angle_alpha   90.00
_cell.angle_beta   90.00
_cell.angle_gamma   90.00
#
_symmetry.space_group_name_H-M   'P 1'
#
loop_
_entity.id
_entity.type
_entity.pdbx_description
1 polymer ?
#
loop_
_entity_poly.entity_id
_entity_poly.type
_entity_poly.pdbx_seq_one_letter_code
_entity_poly.pdbx_strand_id
1 'polypeptide(L)'
;MPVYSLDTIHEVAQDKNKVILLGRKVEIDVTNLGYFKAKVAACLRELHKSDFHKTIYYEDTKLTFDVYKTKCHSPLGEVDDIYIKLKLNYKGEVFVEIGSFHLL
;
A
#
# COMPACT_ATOMS: atom_id res chain seq x y z
N MET A 1 -0.90 -11.59 -12.33
CA MET A 1 -1.71 -11.83 -11.11
C MET A 1 -0.84 -11.49 -9.91
N PRO A 2 -1.40 -10.95 -8.82
CA PRO A 2 -0.63 -10.69 -7.61
C PRO A 2 -0.16 -11.98 -6.96
N VAL A 3 0.97 -11.91 -6.25
CA VAL A 3 1.51 -12.99 -5.43
C VAL A 3 0.71 -13.15 -4.15
N TYR A 4 0.26 -12.04 -3.55
CA TYR A 4 -0.57 -12.03 -2.37
C TYR A 4 -2.05 -11.96 -2.75
N SER A 5 -2.88 -12.82 -2.14
CA SER A 5 -4.33 -12.79 -2.36
C SER A 5 -4.92 -11.44 -1.91
N LEU A 6 -5.70 -10.80 -2.78
CA LEU A 6 -6.40 -9.56 -2.43
C LEU A 6 -7.36 -9.75 -1.25
N ASP A 7 -8.04 -10.90 -1.16
CA ASP A 7 -8.93 -11.19 -0.03
C ASP A 7 -8.16 -11.17 1.30
N THR A 8 -6.93 -11.71 1.32
CA THR A 8 -6.06 -11.67 2.49
C THR A 8 -5.58 -10.25 2.78
N ILE A 9 -5.25 -9.46 1.75
CA ILE A 9 -4.89 -8.05 1.93
C ILE A 9 -6.06 -7.27 2.55
N HIS A 10 -7.29 -7.49 2.06
CA HIS A 10 -8.51 -6.86 2.57
C HIS A 10 -8.78 -7.25 4.03
N GLU A 11 -8.61 -8.52 4.38
CA GLU A 11 -8.76 -9.03 5.74
C GLU A 11 -7.74 -8.41 6.70
N VAL A 12 -6.45 -8.41 6.32
CA VAL A 12 -5.37 -7.83 7.14
C VAL A 12 -5.58 -6.33 7.33
N ALA A 13 -6.04 -5.63 6.29
CA ALA A 13 -6.28 -4.19 6.31
C ALA A 13 -7.53 -3.78 7.13
N GLN A 14 -8.30 -4.72 7.68
CA GLN A 14 -9.34 -4.40 8.67
C GLN A 14 -8.71 -3.85 9.97
N ASP A 15 -7.52 -4.33 10.34
CA ASP A 15 -6.78 -3.84 11.50
C ASP A 15 -5.62 -2.92 11.04
N LYS A 16 -5.80 -1.61 11.25
CA LYS A 16 -4.77 -0.61 10.93
C LYS A 16 -3.43 -0.90 11.63
N ASN A 17 -3.40 -1.63 12.74
CA ASN A 17 -2.15 -1.95 13.43
C ASN A 17 -1.28 -2.92 12.63
N LYS A 18 -1.89 -3.76 11.80
CA LYS A 18 -1.21 -4.71 10.91
C LYS A 18 -0.67 -4.09 9.63
N VAL A 19 -0.93 -2.80 9.37
CA VAL A 19 -0.44 -2.08 8.19
C VAL A 19 0.87 -1.38 8.51
N ILE A 20 2.02 -1.96 8.18
CA ILE A 20 3.33 -1.39 8.51
C ILE A 20 3.83 -0.52 7.35
N LEU A 21 4.00 0.78 7.60
CA LEU A 21 4.57 1.70 6.61
C LEU A 21 6.09 1.52 6.56
N LEU A 22 6.63 1.35 5.36
CA LEU A 22 8.04 1.02 5.16
C LEU A 22 8.91 2.27 4.94
N GLY A 23 9.73 2.60 5.94
CA GLY A 23 10.82 3.57 5.83
C GLY A 23 10.47 4.99 6.31
N ARG A 24 11.48 5.69 6.87
CA ARG A 24 11.32 7.07 7.39
C ARG A 24 10.83 8.07 6.35
N LYS A 25 11.24 7.91 5.09
CA LYS A 25 10.74 8.75 3.99
C LYS A 25 9.25 8.52 3.76
N VAL A 26 8.77 7.28 3.81
CA VAL A 26 7.34 6.98 3.69
C VAL A 26 6.57 7.50 4.90
N GLU A 27 7.09 7.44 6.13
CA GLU A 27 6.43 8.06 7.29
C GLU A 27 6.32 9.58 7.15
N ILE A 28 7.37 10.24 6.65
CA ILE A 28 7.38 11.67 6.36
C ILE A 28 6.44 12.00 5.20
N ASP A 29 6.48 11.26 4.10
CA ASP A 29 5.64 11.45 2.91
C ASP A 29 4.17 11.18 3.24
N VAL A 30 3.86 10.14 4.00
CA VAL A 30 2.50 9.84 4.47
C VAL A 30 1.99 10.96 5.37
N THR A 31 2.82 11.47 6.28
CA THR A 31 2.48 12.64 7.10
C THR A 31 2.30 13.91 6.26
N ASN A 32 3.17 14.17 5.28
CA ASN A 32 3.14 15.34 4.41
C ASN A 32 1.97 15.31 3.42
N LEU A 33 1.60 14.12 2.93
CA LEU A 33 0.40 13.87 2.13
C LEU A 33 -0.87 13.79 3.02
N GLY A 34 -0.70 13.91 4.34
CA GLY A 34 -1.73 13.79 5.36
C GLY A 34 -2.35 12.40 5.51
N TYR A 35 -1.90 11.41 4.74
CA TYR A 35 -2.37 10.05 4.92
C TYR A 35 -1.98 9.57 6.32
N PHE A 36 -2.89 8.89 6.99
CA PHE A 36 -2.59 8.22 8.24
C PHE A 36 -2.72 6.72 8.02
N LYS A 37 -2.10 5.91 8.87
CA LYS A 37 -2.18 4.44 8.86
C LYS A 37 -3.61 3.92 8.63
N ALA A 38 -4.61 4.59 9.20
CA ALA A 38 -6.03 4.27 9.03
C ALA A 38 -6.57 4.51 7.60
N LYS A 39 -6.11 5.55 6.90
CA LYS A 39 -6.48 5.85 5.51
C LYS A 39 -5.80 4.89 4.53
N VAL A 40 -4.53 4.58 4.78
CA VAL A 40 -3.83 3.51 4.03
C VAL A 40 -4.57 2.19 4.17
N ALA A 41 -4.95 1.82 5.40
CA ALA A 41 -5.76 0.64 5.63
C ALA A 41 -7.10 0.67 4.88
N ALA A 42 -7.79 1.82 4.84
CA ALA A 42 -9.02 1.99 4.06
C ALA A 42 -8.79 1.76 2.56
N CYS A 43 -7.78 2.41 2.02
CA CYS A 43 -7.36 2.29 0.63
C CYS A 43 -7.00 0.84 0.25
N LEU A 44 -6.29 0.11 1.11
CA LEU A 44 -5.98 -1.31 0.88
C LEU A 44 -7.23 -2.19 0.81
N ARG A 45 -8.27 -1.91 1.62
CA ARG A 45 -9.55 -2.64 1.59
C ARG A 45 -10.34 -2.42 0.31
N GLU A 46 -10.05 -1.35 -0.41
CA GLU A 46 -10.73 -0.97 -1.66
C GLU A 46 -9.93 -1.40 -2.90
N LEU A 47 -8.75 -2.02 -2.74
CA LEU A 47 -7.95 -2.49 -3.87
C LEU A 47 -8.71 -3.52 -4.71
N HIS A 48 -8.72 -3.30 -6.02
CA HIS A 48 -9.32 -4.22 -6.98
C HIS A 48 -8.25 -4.95 -7.81
N LYS A 49 -8.65 -6.07 -8.43
CA LYS A 49 -7.76 -6.82 -9.36
C LYS A 49 -7.32 -5.95 -10.55
N SER A 50 -8.15 -4.99 -10.96
CA SER A 50 -7.83 -4.01 -12.02
C SER A 50 -6.69 -3.07 -11.65
N ASP A 51 -6.46 -2.86 -10.35
CA ASP A 51 -5.46 -1.92 -9.85
C ASP A 51 -4.06 -2.57 -9.84
N PHE A 52 -4.00 -3.91 -9.96
CA PHE A 52 -2.75 -4.65 -9.99
C PHE A 52 -1.93 -4.24 -11.22
N HIS A 53 -0.73 -3.74 -10.97
CA HIS A 53 0.17 -3.31 -12.01
C HIS A 53 1.21 -4.39 -12.34
N LYS A 54 1.93 -4.89 -11.32
CA LYS A 54 2.99 -5.90 -11.48
C LYS A 54 3.45 -6.46 -10.14
N THR A 55 4.20 -7.55 -10.19
CA THR A 55 4.99 -8.05 -9.07
C THR A 55 6.46 -7.73 -9.32
N ILE A 56 7.17 -7.24 -8.29
CA ILE A 56 8.61 -6.99 -8.32
C ILE A 56 9.31 -8.00 -7.42
N TYR A 57 10.31 -8.68 -7.96
CA TYR A 57 11.21 -9.53 -7.19
C TYR A 57 12.59 -8.87 -7.09
N TYR A 58 13.08 -8.73 -5.86
CA TYR A 58 14.42 -8.20 -5.59
C TYR A 58 15.37 -9.36 -5.29
N GLU A 59 16.25 -9.68 -6.24
CA GLU A 59 17.18 -10.82 -6.12
C GLU A 59 18.07 -10.75 -4.87
N ASP A 60 18.63 -9.58 -4.56
CA ASP A 60 19.59 -9.42 -3.45
C ASP A 60 18.96 -9.65 -2.07
N THR A 61 17.69 -9.29 -1.91
CA THR A 61 16.97 -9.42 -0.63
C THR A 61 16.02 -10.62 -0.62
N LYS A 62 15.84 -11.28 -1.77
CA LYS A 62 14.83 -12.32 -2.01
C LYS A 62 13.42 -11.88 -1.62
N LEU A 63 13.14 -10.58 -1.66
CA LEU A 63 11.84 -10.01 -1.33
C LEU A 63 10.98 -9.86 -2.57
N THR A 64 9.70 -10.19 -2.42
CA THR A 64 8.68 -10.00 -3.44
C THR A 64 7.70 -8.94 -2.98
N PHE A 65 7.31 -8.05 -3.89
CA PHE A 65 6.29 -7.04 -3.65
C PHE A 65 5.27 -7.04 -4.78
N ASP A 66 4.00 -6.91 -4.44
CA ASP A 66 2.96 -6.57 -5.40
C ASP A 66 2.78 -5.06 -5.47
N VAL A 67 2.59 -4.58 -6.69
CA VAL A 67 2.42 -3.17 -7.01
C VAL A 67 1.02 -2.93 -7.52
N TYR A 68 0.38 -1.91 -6.98
CA TYR A 68 -0.93 -1.44 -7.38
C TYR A 68 -0.88 0.05 -7.76
N LYS A 69 -1.68 0.43 -8.75
CA LYS A 69 -1.98 1.82 -9.11
C LYS A 69 -3.46 2.02 -8.88
N THR A 70 -3.82 2.80 -7.88
CA THR A 70 -5.22 2.96 -7.48
C THR A 70 -5.51 4.42 -7.12
N LYS A 71 -6.78 4.71 -6.92
CA LYS A 71 -7.27 6.01 -6.49
C LYS A 71 -7.69 5.92 -5.04
N CYS A 72 -7.14 6.77 -4.19
CA CYS A 72 -7.51 6.77 -2.78
C CYS A 72 -7.91 8.16 -2.30
N HIS A 73 -8.85 8.17 -1.36
CA HIS A 73 -9.35 9.41 -0.78
C HIS A 73 -8.28 10.03 0.11
N SER A 74 -7.84 11.21 -0.31
CA SER A 74 -6.97 12.07 0.45
C SER A 74 -7.66 12.51 1.74
N PRO A 75 -6.90 12.89 2.76
CA PRO A 75 -7.43 13.42 4.01
C PRO A 75 -8.23 14.71 3.83
N LEU A 76 -7.95 15.45 2.76
CA LEU A 76 -8.63 16.70 2.41
C LEU A 76 -9.93 16.45 1.62
N GLY A 77 -10.28 15.18 1.36
CA GLY A 77 -11.48 14.77 0.64
C GLY A 77 -11.30 14.70 -0.89
N GLU A 78 -10.09 14.95 -1.38
CA GLU A 78 -9.75 14.78 -2.80
C GLU A 78 -9.45 13.31 -3.11
N VAL A 79 -9.38 12.96 -4.39
CA VAL A 79 -9.00 11.61 -4.83
C VAL A 79 -7.63 11.70 -5.49
N ASP A 80 -6.64 11.04 -4.90
CA ASP A 80 -5.28 11.00 -5.42
C ASP A 80 -5.03 9.69 -6.18
N ASP A 81 -4.33 9.79 -7.30
CA ASP A 81 -3.70 8.65 -7.95
C ASP A 81 -2.43 8.26 -7.18
N ILE A 82 -2.47 7.08 -6.56
CA ILE A 82 -1.38 6.60 -5.72
C ILE A 82 -0.76 5.32 -6.27
N TYR A 83 0.52 5.17 -5.96
CA TYR A 83 1.30 3.98 -6.20
C TYR A 83 1.51 3.24 -4.88
N ILE A 84 0.99 2.03 -4.78
CA ILE A 84 1.18 1.18 -3.60
C ILE A 84 2.12 0.05 -3.97
N LYS A 85 3.20 -0.11 -3.20
CA LYS A 85 4.06 -1.30 -3.23
C LYS A 85 3.89 -2.02 -1.90
N LEU A 86 3.42 -3.26 -1.92
CA LEU A 86 3.10 -4.01 -0.70
C LEU A 86 3.68 -5.42 -0.68
N LYS A 87 3.87 -5.95 0.53
CA LYS A 87 4.14 -7.36 0.77
C LYS A 87 3.48 -7.84 2.06
N LEU A 88 3.08 -9.12 2.09
CA LEU A 88 2.63 -9.77 3.32
C LEU A 88 3.81 -10.46 4.00
N ASN A 89 3.91 -10.34 5.32
CA ASN A 89 4.91 -11.07 6.11
C ASN A 89 4.29 -12.30 6.81
N TYR A 90 5.15 -13.13 7.42
CA TYR A 90 4.75 -14.36 8.12
C TYR A 90 3.94 -14.12 9.40
N LYS A 91 3.89 -12.89 9.93
CA LYS A 91 3.09 -12.51 11.10
C LYS A 91 1.68 -12.04 10.71
N GLY A 92 1.34 -12.05 9.42
CA GLY A 92 0.05 -11.54 8.93
C GLY A 92 -0.03 -10.01 8.94
N GLU A 93 1.11 -9.33 8.83
CA GLU A 93 1.19 -7.89 8.67
C GLU A 93 1.44 -7.54 7.19
N VAL A 94 0.82 -6.48 6.72
CA VAL A 94 1.04 -5.93 5.38
C VAL A 94 2.01 -4.78 5.46
N PHE A 95 3.13 -4.91 4.78
CA PHE A 95 4.18 -3.90 4.71
C PHE A 95 3.97 -3.08 3.44
N VAL A 96 3.92 -1.76 3.57
CA VAL A 96 3.44 -0.87 2.51
C VAL A 96 4.38 0.31 2.32
N GLU A 97 4.78 0.55 1.07
CA GLU A 97 5.32 1.82 0.61
C GLU A 97 4.27 2.51 -0.26
N ILE A 98 4.06 3.80 -0.01
CA ILE A 98 3.15 4.64 -0.80
C ILE A 98 3.99 5.70 -1.50
N GLY A 99 3.78 5.85 -2.80
CA GLY A 99 4.16 7.03 -3.56
C GLY A 99 2.92 7.71 -4.12
N SER A 100 2.94 9.03 -4.23
CA SER A 100 1.96 9.75 -5.05
C SER A 100 2.55 9.99 -6.44
N PHE A 101 1.69 9.99 -7.46
CA PHE A 101 2.06 10.42 -8.82
C PHE A 101 1.99 11.93 -9.01
N HIS A 102 1.82 12.71 -7.94
CA HIS A 102 2.05 14.15 -7.95
C HIS A 102 3.55 14.45 -8.11
N LEU A 103 4.11 14.05 -9.25
CA LEU A 103 5.34 14.59 -9.81
C LEU A 103 5.00 16.01 -10.26
N LEU A 104 5.36 16.99 -9.44
CA LEU A 104 5.79 18.28 -9.94
C LEU A 104 6.97 18.10 -10.91
#